data_AF-A0A1G0F5W9-F1
#
_entry.id   AF-A0A1G0F5W9-F1
#
_cell.length_a   1.000
_cell.length_b   1.000
_cell.length_c   1.000
_cell.angle_alpha   90.00
_cell.angle_beta   90.00
_cell.angle_gamma   90.00
#
_symmetry.space_group_name_H-M   'P 1'
#
loop_
_entity.id
_entity.type
_entity.pdbx_description
1 polymer ?
#
loop_
_entity_poly.entity_id
_entity_poly.type
_entity_poly.pdbx_seq_one_letter_code
_entity_poly.pdbx_strand_id
1 'polypeptide(L)'
;MYQRFVSKAPYAALGDTRVVLINGVRQAGKSALAKQVAADRDGQYLTLDDPATAGLARSDPSALLGAAGEFMVIDEVQLAPELFPAIKRAVDMDRRPGRFLLTGSANVFLLPSPVGRARC
;
A
#
# COMPACT_ATOMS: atom_id res chain seq x y z
N MET A 1 -16.17 21.48 -7.56
CA MET A 1 -16.68 20.19 -7.05
C MET A 1 -16.17 19.09 -7.99
N TYR A 2 -14.93 18.61 -7.80
CA TYR A 2 -14.29 17.65 -8.72
C TYR A 2 -14.83 16.24 -8.50
N GLN A 3 -15.56 15.73 -9.51
CA GLN A 3 -16.29 14.47 -9.48
C GLN A 3 -15.35 13.24 -9.48
N ARG A 4 -15.46 12.42 -8.44
CA ARG A 4 -15.79 10.96 -8.36
C ARG A 4 -15.43 9.97 -9.51
N PHE A 5 -14.61 10.31 -10.50
CA PHE A 5 -14.28 9.39 -11.61
C PHE A 5 -13.27 8.29 -11.26
N VAL A 6 -12.53 8.42 -10.15
CA VAL A 6 -11.57 7.38 -9.70
C VAL A 6 -12.27 6.30 -8.85
N SER A 7 -13.54 6.48 -8.48
CA SER A 7 -14.16 5.67 -7.43
C SER A 7 -14.36 4.20 -7.78
N LYS A 8 -14.59 3.82 -9.04
CA LYS A 8 -14.88 2.41 -9.42
C LYS A 8 -13.65 1.58 -9.78
N ALA A 9 -12.56 2.22 -10.19
CA ALA A 9 -11.37 1.51 -10.69
C ALA A 9 -10.71 0.58 -9.65
N PRO A 10 -10.60 0.97 -8.35
CA PRO A 10 -10.04 0.07 -7.34
C PRO A 10 -10.90 -1.17 -7.10
N TYR A 11 -12.23 -1.04 -7.08
CA TYR A 11 -13.12 -2.17 -6.82
C TYR A 11 -13.06 -3.23 -7.92
N ALA A 12 -13.00 -2.79 -9.19
CA ALA A 12 -12.83 -3.71 -10.32
C ALA A 12 -11.48 -4.44 -10.26
N ALA A 13 -10.38 -3.70 -10.02
CA ALA A 13 -9.04 -4.28 -9.94
C ALA A 13 -8.85 -5.20 -8.73
N LEU A 14 -9.52 -4.93 -7.60
CA LEU A 14 -9.50 -5.82 -6.43
C LEU A 14 -10.26 -7.13 -6.67
N GLY A 15 -11.04 -7.23 -7.76
CA GLY A 15 -11.75 -8.44 -8.15
C GLY A 15 -10.87 -9.49 -8.84
N ASP A 16 -9.79 -9.08 -9.50
CA ASP A 16 -8.93 -9.97 -10.30
C ASP A 16 -7.43 -9.87 -9.96
N THR A 17 -7.02 -8.79 -9.30
CA THR A 17 -5.62 -8.50 -9.00
C THR A 17 -5.36 -8.61 -7.50
N ARG A 18 -4.25 -9.25 -7.13
CA ARG A 18 -3.90 -9.54 -5.72
C ARG A 18 -3.52 -8.28 -4.93
N VAL A 19 -2.84 -7.35 -5.59
CA VAL A 19 -2.37 -6.08 -5.04
C VAL A 19 -2.75 -4.96 -5.98
N VAL A 20 -3.42 -3.93 -5.46
CA VAL A 20 -3.77 -2.72 -6.21
C VAL A 20 -3.01 -1.54 -5.60
N LEU A 21 -2.39 -0.69 -6.42
CA LEU A 21 -1.73 0.53 -5.97
C LEU A 21 -2.46 1.77 -6.49
N ILE A 22 -2.95 2.62 -5.58
CA ILE A 22 -3.48 3.95 -5.91
C ILE A 22 -2.36 4.97 -5.72
N ASN A 23 -1.78 5.43 -6.82
CA ASN A 23 -0.76 6.48 -6.82
C ASN A 23 -1.35 7.82 -7.31
N GLY A 24 -0.88 8.94 -6.76
CA GLY A 24 -1.28 10.27 -7.24
C GLY A 24 -0.76 11.43 -6.39
N VAL A 25 -1.04 12.66 -6.82
CA VAL A 25 -0.60 13.88 -6.12
C VAL A 25 -1.15 13.98 -4.69
N ARG A 26 -0.42 14.65 -3.79
CA ARG A 26 -0.91 14.94 -2.43
C ARG A 26 -2.26 15.67 -2.51
N GLN A 27 -3.15 15.41 -1.55
CA GLN A 27 -4.51 15.99 -1.48
C GLN A 27 -5.51 15.55 -2.57
N ALA A 28 -5.18 14.55 -3.40
CA ALA A 28 -6.12 13.99 -4.39
C ALA A 28 -7.24 13.10 -3.79
N GLY A 29 -7.37 13.02 -2.46
CA GLY A 29 -8.40 12.20 -1.80
C GLY A 29 -8.13 10.69 -1.77
N LYS A 30 -6.88 10.25 -1.99
CA LYS A 30 -6.49 8.82 -2.02
C LYS A 30 -6.76 8.12 -0.69
N SER A 31 -6.31 8.69 0.42
CA SER A 31 -6.55 8.13 1.76
C SER A 31 -8.04 8.06 2.09
N ALA A 32 -8.84 9.04 1.63
CA ALA A 32 -10.29 9.01 1.83
C ALA A 32 -10.94 7.85 1.05
N LEU A 33 -10.55 7.65 -0.21
CA LEU A 33 -11.00 6.50 -1.01
C LEU A 33 -10.53 5.17 -0.40
N ALA A 34 -9.28 5.10 0.05
CA ALA A 34 -8.70 3.89 0.63
C ALA A 34 -9.39 3.49 1.94
N LYS A 35 -9.70 4.45 2.82
CA LYS A 35 -10.53 4.23 4.02
C LYS A 35 -11.92 3.74 3.67
N GLN A 36 -12.55 4.32 2.64
CA GLN A 36 -13.87 3.88 2.19
C GLN A 36 -13.83 2.42 1.69
N VAL A 37 -12.84 2.06 0.88
CA VAL A 37 -12.67 0.69 0.37
C VAL A 37 -12.40 -0.30 1.51
N ALA A 38 -11.63 0.10 2.53
CA ALA A 38 -11.43 -0.72 3.73
C ALA A 38 -12.78 -1.01 4.43
N ALA A 39 -13.58 0.02 4.68
CA ALA A 39 -14.89 -0.14 5.32
C ALA A 39 -15.85 -1.00 4.48
N ASP A 40 -15.92 -0.77 3.18
CA ASP A 40 -16.81 -1.50 2.27
C ASP A 40 -16.48 -3.01 2.17
N ARG A 41 -15.22 -3.40 2.47
CA ARG A 41 -14.71 -4.77 2.39
C ARG A 41 -14.43 -5.40 3.76
N ASP A 42 -14.84 -4.74 4.85
CA ASP A 42 -14.51 -5.14 6.23
C ASP A 42 -13.00 -5.43 6.43
N GLY A 43 -12.18 -4.60 5.77
CA GLY A 43 -10.73 -4.72 5.77
C GLY A 43 -10.04 -3.83 6.78
N GLN A 44 -8.83 -4.21 7.16
CA GLN A 44 -7.99 -3.37 8.01
C GLN A 44 -7.43 -2.19 7.21
N TYR A 45 -7.39 -1.02 7.84
CA TYR A 45 -6.72 0.16 7.31
C TYR A 45 -5.53 0.52 8.19
N LEU A 46 -4.34 0.56 7.60
CA LEU A 46 -3.09 0.97 8.23
C LEU A 46 -2.52 2.18 7.50
N THR A 47 -2.00 3.15 8.26
CA THR A 47 -1.28 4.29 7.70
C THR A 47 0.16 4.29 8.18
N LEU A 48 1.10 4.47 7.25
CA LEU A 48 2.52 4.61 7.58
C LEU A 48 2.90 6.05 7.97
N ASP A 49 1.94 6.98 8.02
CA ASP A 49 2.15 8.28 8.66
C ASP A 49 2.28 8.14 10.19
N ASP A 50 1.71 7.08 10.77
CA ASP A 50 1.90 6.76 12.18
C ASP A 50 3.31 6.16 12.41
N PRO A 51 4.16 6.80 13.25
CA PRO A 51 5.56 6.36 13.42
C PRO A 51 5.71 4.94 13.98
N ALA A 52 4.78 4.48 14.82
CA ALA A 52 4.83 3.14 15.39
C ALA A 52 4.55 2.09 14.30
N THR A 53 3.51 2.33 13.51
CA THR A 53 3.15 1.49 12.35
C THR A 53 4.26 1.46 11.31
N ALA A 54 4.84 2.62 10.97
CA ALA A 54 5.98 2.72 10.06
C ALA A 54 7.23 2.01 10.61
N GLY A 55 7.47 2.12 11.92
CA GLY A 55 8.55 1.42 12.60
C GLY A 55 8.41 -0.10 12.45
N LEU A 56 7.23 -0.64 12.74
CA LEU A 56 6.93 -2.07 12.57
C LEU A 56 7.03 -2.51 11.10
N ALA A 57 6.51 -1.71 10.17
CA ALA A 57 6.60 -1.98 8.74
C ALA A 57 8.03 -2.10 8.22
N ARG A 58 8.98 -1.38 8.83
CA ARG A 58 10.40 -1.44 8.48
C ARG A 58 11.16 -2.54 9.20
N SER A 59 10.86 -2.78 10.48
CA SER A 59 11.59 -3.73 11.32
C SER A 59 11.13 -5.18 11.15
N ASP A 60 9.82 -5.40 11.05
CA ASP A 60 9.21 -6.71 10.80
C ASP A 60 7.99 -6.62 9.86
N PRO A 61 8.25 -6.46 8.55
CA PRO A 61 7.19 -6.36 7.55
C PRO A 61 6.32 -7.63 7.49
N SER A 62 6.87 -8.80 7.85
CA SER A 62 6.12 -10.06 7.77
C SER A 62 5.13 -10.18 8.93
N ALA A 63 5.50 -9.77 10.14
CA ALA A 63 4.58 -9.70 11.27
C ALA A 63 3.44 -8.71 11.02
N LEU A 64 3.74 -7.53 10.44
CA LEU A 64 2.72 -6.54 10.11
C LEU A 64 1.68 -7.12 9.14
N LEU A 65 2.13 -7.75 8.06
CA LEU A 65 1.23 -8.35 7.06
C LEU A 65 0.55 -9.62 7.57
N GLY A 66 1.15 -10.35 8.52
CA GLY A 66 0.57 -11.52 9.16
C GLY A 66 -0.65 -11.20 10.02
N ALA A 67 -0.78 -9.95 10.49
CA ALA A 67 -1.98 -9.46 11.16
C ALA A 67 -3.15 -9.19 10.19
N ALA A 68 -2.90 -9.25 8.88
CA ALA A 68 -3.93 -9.06 7.87
C ALA A 68 -4.96 -10.20 7.91
N GLY A 69 -6.23 -9.80 7.97
CA GLY A 69 -7.35 -10.68 7.67
C GLY A 69 -7.49 -10.94 6.17
N GLU A 70 -8.72 -10.88 5.66
CA GLU A 70 -9.01 -11.13 4.24
C GLU A 70 -8.51 -10.00 3.32
N PHE A 71 -8.52 -8.76 3.82
CA PHE A 71 -8.14 -7.56 3.06
C PHE A 71 -7.47 -6.52 3.96
N MET A 72 -6.39 -5.92 3.46
CA MET A 72 -5.67 -4.85 4.16
C MET A 72 -5.35 -3.69 3.23
N VAL A 73 -5.55 -2.48 3.73
CA VAL A 73 -5.14 -1.23 3.12
C VAL A 73 -3.88 -0.71 3.81
N ILE A 74 -2.86 -0.35 3.03
CA ILE A 74 -1.62 0.26 3.52
C ILE A 74 -1.45 1.63 2.85
N ASP A 75 -1.63 2.69 3.63
CA ASP A 75 -1.54 4.07 3.18
C ASP A 75 -0.10 4.58 3.25
N GLU A 76 0.33 5.35 2.24
CA GLU A 76 1.67 5.94 2.13
C GLU A 76 2.80 4.89 2.14
N VAL A 77 2.62 3.78 1.40
CA VAL A 77 3.53 2.62 1.37
C VAL A 77 4.99 2.98 1.07
N GLN A 78 5.25 4.08 0.38
CA GLN A 78 6.60 4.55 0.10
C GLN A 78 7.41 4.92 1.36
N LEU A 79 6.75 5.08 2.52
CA LEU A 79 7.40 5.32 3.79
C LEU A 79 8.04 4.04 4.36
N ALA A 80 7.70 2.86 3.87
CA ALA A 80 8.38 1.60 4.20
C ALA A 80 8.51 0.70 2.95
N PRO A 81 9.44 0.99 2.02
CA PRO A 81 9.71 0.16 0.84
C PRO A 81 10.06 -1.30 1.17
N GLU A 82 10.51 -1.56 2.40
CA GLU A 82 10.80 -2.89 2.95
C GLU A 82 9.57 -3.83 2.95
N LEU A 83 8.36 -3.28 2.83
CA LEU A 83 7.13 -4.06 2.68
C LEU A 83 7.05 -4.81 1.34
N PHE A 84 7.66 -4.32 0.27
CA PHE A 84 7.44 -4.90 -1.07
C PHE A 84 7.86 -6.39 -1.17
N PRO A 85 9.04 -6.81 -0.68
CA PRO A 85 9.39 -8.24 -0.64
C PRO A 85 8.42 -9.08 0.20
N ALA A 86 7.93 -8.56 1.32
CA ALA A 86 7.00 -9.27 2.19
C ALA A 86 5.60 -9.41 1.57
N ILE A 87 5.09 -8.34 0.95
CA ILE A 87 3.84 -8.37 0.17
C ILE A 87 3.93 -9.41 -0.94
N LYS A 88 5.04 -9.43 -1.69
CA LYS A 88 5.27 -10.43 -2.74
C LYS A 88 5.17 -11.86 -2.20
N ARG A 89 5.90 -12.16 -1.12
CA ARG A 89 5.84 -13.49 -0.47
C ARG A 89 4.42 -13.82 -0.02
N ALA A 90 3.71 -12.87 0.60
CA ALA A 90 2.35 -13.08 1.06
C ALA A 90 1.42 -13.48 -0.09
N VAL A 91 1.42 -12.72 -1.21
CA VAL A 91 0.54 -13.00 -2.36
C VAL A 91 0.96 -14.20 -3.21
N ASP A 92 2.23 -14.61 -3.14
CA ASP A 92 2.70 -15.86 -3.74
C ASP A 92 2.16 -17.07 -2.95
N MET A 93 2.09 -16.97 -1.62
CA MET A 93 1.58 -18.02 -0.73
C MET A 93 0.06 -18.16 -0.75
N ASP A 94 -0.66 -17.04 -0.84
CA ASP A 94 -2.11 -17.05 -1.02
C ASP A 94 -2.48 -16.11 -2.17
N ARG A 95 -2.94 -16.76 -3.24
CA ARG A 95 -3.13 -16.19 -4.57
C ARG A 95 -4.51 -15.58 -4.77
N ARG A 96 -5.34 -15.48 -3.72
CA ARG A 96 -6.65 -14.82 -3.77
C ARG A 96 -6.52 -13.37 -4.24
N PRO A 97 -7.46 -12.87 -5.07
CA PRO A 97 -7.46 -11.49 -5.50
C PRO A 97 -7.86 -10.55 -4.36
N GLY A 98 -7.44 -9.29 -4.46
CA GLY A 98 -7.84 -8.23 -3.55
C GLY A 98 -7.40 -8.39 -2.11
N ARG A 99 -6.18 -8.90 -1.87
CA ARG A 99 -5.60 -9.02 -0.52
C ARG A 99 -5.05 -7.69 -0.01
N PHE A 100 -4.43 -6.91 -0.89
CA PHE A 100 -3.81 -5.65 -0.51
C PHE A 100 -4.23 -4.48 -1.40
N LEU A 101 -4.57 -3.36 -0.78
CA LEU A 101 -4.68 -2.07 -1.43
C LEU A 101 -3.60 -1.14 -0.87
N LEU A 102 -2.70 -0.71 -1.72
CA LEU A 102 -1.63 0.21 -1.37
C LEU A 102 -2.01 1.61 -1.84
N THR A 103 -1.62 2.62 -1.09
CA THR A 103 -1.58 3.98 -1.61
C THR A 103 -0.15 4.50 -1.55
N GLY A 104 0.15 5.48 -2.41
CA GLY A 104 1.35 6.27 -2.25
C GLY A 104 1.25 7.61 -2.94
N SER A 105 2.07 8.56 -2.52
CA SER A 105 2.16 9.86 -3.19
C SER A 105 3.20 9.83 -4.32
N ALA A 106 2.84 10.41 -5.46
CA ALA A 106 3.71 10.44 -6.64
C ALA A 106 5.02 11.24 -6.43
N ASN A 107 5.08 12.06 -5.39
CA ASN A 107 6.24 12.90 -5.07
C ASN A 107 7.44 12.14 -4.46
N VAL A 108 7.34 10.82 -4.24
CA VAL A 108 8.40 10.03 -3.61
C VAL A 108 9.11 9.09 -4.59
N PHE A 109 8.82 9.18 -5.90
CA PHE A 109 9.67 8.55 -6.93
C PHE A 109 10.96 9.34 -7.25
N LEU A 110 11.41 10.22 -6.35
CA LEU A 110 12.79 10.67 -6.28
C LEU A 110 13.57 9.71 -5.36
N LEU A 111 13.78 8.48 -5.84
CA LEU A 111 14.78 7.60 -5.22
C LEU A 111 16.17 8.22 -5.50
N PRO A 112 17.01 8.52 -4.49
CA PRO A 112 18.42 8.67 -4.78
C PRO A 112 18.93 7.33 -5.29
N SER A 113 19.57 7.33 -6.48
CA SER A 113 20.34 6.18 -6.95
C SER A 113 21.30 5.74 -5.85
N PRO A 114 21.48 4.42 -5.61
CA PRO A 114 22.61 3.98 -4.81
C PRO A 114 23.89 4.37 -5.56
N VAL A 115 24.50 5.49 -5.17
CA VAL A 115 25.87 5.82 -5.55
C VAL A 115 26.75 4.87 -4.74
N GLY A 116 26.91 3.66 -5.25
CA GLY A 116 28.00 2.78 -4.86
C GLY A 116 29.31 3.43 -5.27
N ARG A 117 29.97 4.11 -4.33
CA ARG A 117 31.39 4.40 -4.47
C ARG A 117 32.14 3.08 -4.32
N ALA A 118 32.45 2.44 -5.44
CA ALA A 118 33.63 1.58 -5.50
C ALA A 118 34.84 2.48 -5.25
N ARG A 119 35.49 2.31 -4.09
CA ARG A 119 36.84 2.83 -3.88
C ARG A 119 37.82 1.80 -4.42
N CYS A 120 38.79 2.32 -5.16
CA CYS A 120 39.93 1.63 -5.77
C CYS A 120 40.74 0.82 -4.75
#